data_AF-A0A7C4LI36-F1
#
_entry.id   AF-A0A7C4LI36-F1
#
_cell.length_a   1.000
_cell.length_b   1.000
_cell.length_c   1.000
_cell.angle_alpha   90.00
_cell.angle_beta   90.00
_cell.angle_gamma   90.00
#
_symmetry.space_group_name_H-M   'P 1'
#
loop_
_entity.id
_entity.type
_entity.pdbx_description
1 polymer ?
#
loop_
_entity_poly.entity_id
_entity_poly.type
_entity_poly.pdbx_seq_one_letter_code
_entity_poly.pdbx_strand_id
1 'polypeptide(L)'
;MPLNGKGSPWPASASPPFKALSQRLPPEAAIYNPVDVIGHATAEQYRAALELVLADPGVDLGVALSAPHPVLRYAELARIVAEAKERFGKPIAVSFMAGELGEEAEEILRQAGIPSFFDPARAVRALSALVKYAEVRERRRSPPPRFPRIWKKPGRSWKAPRKKAGSAWA
;
A
#
# COMPACT_ATOMS: atom_id res chain seq x y z
N MET A 1 -9.66 -27.32 -2.71
CA MET A 1 -9.38 -26.54 -3.94
C MET A 1 -8.35 -27.32 -4.74
N PRO A 2 -8.54 -27.55 -6.05
CA PRO A 2 -7.59 -28.38 -6.81
C PRO A 2 -6.27 -27.64 -7.00
N LEU A 3 -5.17 -28.35 -6.72
CA LEU A 3 -3.79 -27.90 -6.98
C LEU A 3 -3.56 -27.84 -8.49
N ASN A 4 -2.74 -26.90 -8.96
CA ASN A 4 -2.34 -26.90 -10.38
C ASN A 4 -1.42 -28.11 -10.67
N GLY A 5 -1.22 -28.44 -11.95
CA GLY A 5 -0.41 -29.58 -12.41
C GLY A 5 1.08 -29.57 -12.01
N LYS A 6 1.50 -28.61 -11.17
CA LYS A 6 2.84 -28.50 -10.57
C LYS A 6 2.81 -28.59 -9.03
N GLY A 7 1.70 -29.00 -8.43
CA GLY A 7 1.57 -29.15 -6.97
C GLY A 7 1.53 -27.85 -6.18
N SER A 8 1.41 -26.70 -6.85
CA SER A 8 1.27 -25.41 -6.16
C SER A 8 -0.20 -25.16 -5.82
N PRO A 9 -0.53 -24.78 -4.57
CA PRO A 9 -1.88 -24.42 -4.16
C PRO A 9 -2.38 -23.10 -4.76
N TRP A 10 -1.52 -22.40 -5.50
CA TRP A 10 -1.83 -21.13 -6.15
C TRP A 10 -2.16 -21.35 -7.63
N PRO A 11 -3.25 -20.79 -8.17
CA PRO A 11 -3.44 -20.77 -9.62
C PRO A 11 -2.24 -20.07 -10.27
N ALA A 12 -1.86 -20.49 -11.49
CA ALA A 12 -0.96 -19.69 -12.30
C ALA A 12 -1.51 -18.26 -12.34
N SER A 13 -0.69 -17.28 -11.96
CA SER A 13 -1.07 -15.88 -11.84
C SER A 13 -1.94 -15.43 -13.02
N ALA A 14 -3.08 -14.78 -12.75
CA ALA A 14 -3.97 -14.29 -13.78
C ALA A 14 -3.36 -13.12 -14.61
N SER A 15 -2.24 -12.56 -14.14
CA SER A 15 -1.54 -11.47 -14.83
C SER A 15 -0.56 -12.01 -15.87
N PRO A 16 -0.50 -11.40 -17.08
CA PRO A 16 0.50 -11.76 -18.07
C PRO A 16 1.93 -11.55 -17.54
N PRO A 17 2.92 -12.32 -18.01
CA PRO A 17 4.30 -12.19 -17.54
C PRO A 17 4.94 -10.90 -18.03
N PHE A 18 5.79 -10.31 -17.21
CA PHE A 18 6.64 -9.17 -17.57
C PHE A 18 7.81 -9.67 -18.42
N LYS A 19 7.57 -9.88 -19.73
CA LYS A 19 8.54 -10.53 -20.64
C LYS A 19 9.94 -9.89 -20.61
N ALA A 20 10.05 -8.58 -20.41
CA ALA A 20 11.32 -7.88 -20.31
C ALA A 20 12.20 -8.35 -19.13
N LEU A 21 11.61 -8.92 -18.08
CA LEU A 21 12.36 -9.49 -16.95
C LEU A 21 13.21 -10.70 -17.36
N SER A 22 12.80 -11.47 -18.38
CA SER A 22 13.55 -12.65 -18.85
C SER A 22 14.96 -12.32 -19.37
N GLN A 23 15.20 -11.06 -19.74
CA GLN A 23 16.51 -10.58 -20.20
C GLN A 23 17.39 -10.06 -19.06
N ARG A 24 16.81 -9.86 -17.87
CA ARG A 24 17.47 -9.25 -16.70
C ARG A 24 17.63 -10.22 -15.54
N LEU A 25 16.75 -11.22 -15.47
CA LEU A 25 16.69 -12.19 -14.38
C LEU A 25 17.08 -13.59 -14.86
N PRO A 26 17.57 -14.44 -13.95
CA PRO A 26 17.84 -15.84 -14.26
C PRO A 26 16.57 -16.60 -14.68
N PRO A 27 16.70 -17.70 -15.44
CA PRO A 27 15.56 -18.56 -15.82
C PRO A 27 14.74 -19.10 -14.63
N GLU A 28 15.34 -19.19 -13.46
CA GLU A 28 14.71 -19.66 -12.22
C GLU A 28 13.78 -18.61 -11.58
N ALA A 29 13.83 -17.36 -12.05
CA ALA A 29 13.03 -16.26 -11.51
C ALA A 29 11.57 -16.37 -11.94
N ALA A 30 10.65 -16.01 -11.04
CA ALA A 30 9.25 -15.87 -11.42
C ALA A 30 9.02 -14.48 -12.03
N ILE A 31 8.68 -14.43 -13.31
CA ILE A 31 8.45 -13.17 -14.06
C ILE A 31 6.96 -12.79 -14.19
N TYR A 32 6.08 -13.45 -13.44
CA TYR A 32 4.65 -13.13 -13.34
C TYR A 32 4.36 -12.42 -12.02
N ASN A 33 3.10 -12.09 -11.71
CA ASN A 33 2.74 -11.48 -10.43
C ASN A 33 2.44 -12.57 -9.37
N PRO A 34 3.17 -12.67 -8.24
CA PRO A 34 4.28 -11.81 -7.81
C PRO A 34 5.61 -12.15 -8.49
N VAL A 35 6.44 -11.13 -8.71
CA VAL A 35 7.78 -11.29 -9.29
C VAL A 35 8.74 -11.77 -8.21
N ASP A 36 9.46 -12.86 -8.46
CA ASP A 36 10.45 -13.43 -7.56
C ASP A 36 11.84 -13.29 -8.20
N VAL A 37 12.69 -12.43 -7.63
CA VAL A 37 14.03 -12.09 -8.12
C VAL A 37 15.08 -13.14 -7.69
N ILE A 38 14.68 -14.21 -6.97
CA ILE A 38 15.54 -15.25 -6.40
C ILE A 38 16.40 -14.73 -5.23
N GLY A 39 16.62 -15.57 -4.22
CA GLY A 39 17.28 -15.22 -2.96
C GLY A 39 18.80 -14.95 -3.01
N HIS A 40 19.40 -14.83 -4.19
CA HIS A 40 20.79 -14.39 -4.38
C HIS A 40 20.90 -13.23 -5.38
N ALA A 41 19.80 -12.52 -5.62
CA ALA A 41 19.75 -11.37 -6.49
C ALA A 41 20.75 -10.28 -6.08
N THR A 42 21.36 -9.61 -7.05
CA THR A 42 22.11 -8.38 -6.80
C THR A 42 21.16 -7.19 -6.65
N ALA A 43 21.68 -6.07 -6.16
CA ALA A 43 20.94 -4.81 -6.03
C ALA A 43 20.42 -4.33 -7.39
N GLU A 44 21.23 -4.50 -8.44
CA GLU A 44 20.89 -4.15 -9.81
C GLU A 44 19.78 -5.04 -10.36
N GLN A 45 19.78 -6.34 -10.04
CA GLN A 45 18.70 -7.24 -10.46
C GLN A 45 17.39 -6.88 -9.76
N TYR A 46 17.43 -6.59 -8.47
CA TYR A 46 16.25 -6.12 -7.72
C TYR A 46 15.73 -4.80 -8.29
N ARG A 47 16.61 -3.83 -8.53
CA ARG A 47 16.28 -2.55 -9.15
C ARG A 47 15.65 -2.76 -10.52
N ALA A 48 16.30 -3.52 -11.41
CA ALA A 48 15.79 -3.76 -12.75
C ALA A 48 14.41 -4.42 -12.72
N ALA A 49 14.19 -5.36 -11.80
CA ALA A 49 12.89 -5.99 -11.63
C ALA A 49 11.82 -4.99 -11.18
N LEU A 50 12.10 -4.21 -10.15
CA LEU A 50 11.19 -3.20 -9.62
C LEU A 50 10.83 -2.14 -10.67
N GLU A 51 11.83 -1.60 -11.37
CA GLU A 51 11.62 -0.57 -12.39
C GLU A 51 10.81 -1.11 -13.58
N LEU A 52 11.07 -2.34 -14.04
CA LEU A 52 10.33 -2.94 -15.14
C LEU A 52 8.87 -3.21 -14.77
N VAL A 53 8.61 -3.66 -13.54
CA VAL A 53 7.23 -3.85 -13.04
C VAL A 53 6.51 -2.51 -12.93
N LEU A 54 7.16 -1.48 -12.37
CA LEU A 54 6.55 -0.16 -12.20
C LEU A 54 6.42 0.62 -13.50
N ALA A 55 7.20 0.31 -14.54
CA ALA A 55 7.03 0.88 -15.86
C ALA A 55 5.79 0.34 -16.60
N ASP A 56 5.28 -0.84 -16.22
CA ASP A 56 4.14 -1.45 -16.88
C ASP A 56 2.85 -0.65 -16.64
N PRO A 57 2.10 -0.25 -17.68
CA PRO A 57 0.87 0.52 -17.54
C PRO A 57 -0.27 -0.25 -16.86
N GLY A 58 -0.20 -1.58 -16.78
CA GLY A 58 -1.15 -2.42 -16.05
C GLY A 58 -0.85 -2.57 -14.55
N VAL A 59 0.18 -1.90 -14.04
CA VAL A 59 0.54 -1.88 -12.62
C VAL A 59 0.26 -0.51 -12.03
N ASP A 60 -0.67 -0.39 -11.10
CA ASP A 60 -1.00 0.89 -10.46
C ASP A 60 -0.24 1.13 -9.14
N LEU A 61 0.16 0.06 -8.46
CA LEU A 61 0.77 0.06 -7.14
C LEU A 61 1.59 -1.21 -6.91
N GLY A 62 2.52 -1.19 -5.97
CA GLY A 62 3.42 -2.32 -5.72
C GLY A 62 3.68 -2.59 -4.23
N VAL A 63 3.94 -3.86 -3.90
CA VAL A 63 4.53 -4.25 -2.61
C VAL A 63 5.95 -4.73 -2.87
N ALA A 64 6.93 -4.03 -2.31
CA ALA A 64 8.33 -4.41 -2.34
C ALA A 64 8.64 -5.30 -1.13
N LEU A 65 9.02 -6.55 -1.37
CA LEU A 65 9.24 -7.54 -0.32
C LEU A 65 10.69 -8.03 -0.33
N SER A 66 11.27 -8.23 0.85
CA SER A 66 12.55 -8.91 1.02
C SER A 66 12.58 -9.63 2.36
N ALA A 67 13.16 -10.83 2.39
CA ALA A 67 13.68 -11.41 3.63
C ALA A 67 15.15 -10.98 3.81
N PRO A 68 15.82 -11.34 4.92
CA PRO A 68 17.23 -11.04 5.10
C PRO A 68 18.02 -11.71 3.97
N HIS A 69 18.83 -10.92 3.28
CA HIS A 69 19.63 -11.37 2.15
C HIS A 69 21.11 -11.36 2.54
N PRO A 70 21.90 -12.37 2.15
CA PRO A 70 23.32 -12.42 2.52
C PRO A 70 24.15 -11.29 1.92
N VAL A 71 23.70 -10.72 0.80
CA VAL A 71 24.43 -9.68 0.05
C VAL A 71 23.80 -8.28 0.19
N LEU A 72 22.48 -8.18 0.40
CA LEU A 72 21.76 -6.92 0.28
C LEU A 72 21.32 -6.41 1.64
N ARG A 73 21.74 -5.18 1.96
CA ARG A 73 21.29 -4.49 3.17
C ARG A 73 19.94 -3.85 2.92
N TYR A 74 19.08 -3.81 3.93
CA TYR A 74 17.79 -3.13 3.82
C TYR A 74 17.90 -1.64 3.50
N ALA A 75 18.97 -0.96 3.93
CA ALA A 75 19.20 0.43 3.56
C ALA A 75 19.43 0.61 2.06
N GLU A 76 20.07 -0.34 1.38
CA GLU A 76 20.27 -0.30 -0.07
C GLU A 76 18.95 -0.56 -0.79
N LEU A 77 18.19 -1.57 -0.36
CA LEU A 77 16.85 -1.83 -0.89
C LEU A 77 15.92 -0.62 -0.69
N ALA A 78 15.97 0.02 0.49
CA ALA A 78 15.17 1.22 0.78
C ALA A 78 15.48 2.36 -0.20
N ARG A 79 16.76 2.60 -0.54
CA ARG A 79 17.14 3.58 -1.57
C ARG A 79 16.56 3.23 -2.93
N ILE A 80 16.71 1.97 -3.35
CA ILE A 80 16.17 1.49 -4.64
C ILE A 80 14.65 1.73 -4.70
N VAL A 81 13.92 1.41 -3.64
CA VAL A 81 12.46 1.61 -3.62
C VAL A 81 12.10 3.10 -3.58
N ALA A 82 12.84 3.93 -2.84
CA ALA A 82 12.62 5.38 -2.79
C ALA A 82 12.81 6.03 -4.16
N GLU A 83 13.92 5.73 -4.83
CA GLU A 83 14.24 6.23 -6.18
C GLU A 83 13.19 5.75 -7.21
N ALA A 84 12.76 4.48 -7.12
CA ALA A 84 11.72 3.96 -8.00
C ALA A 84 10.37 4.66 -7.78
N LYS A 85 9.97 4.89 -6.52
CA LYS A 85 8.74 5.65 -6.20
C LYS A 85 8.81 7.06 -6.77
N GLU A 86 9.94 7.75 -6.61
CA GLU A 86 10.14 9.09 -7.15
C GLU A 86 10.03 9.10 -8.67
N ARG A 87 10.69 8.15 -9.33
CA ARG A 87 10.73 8.05 -10.80
C ARG A 87 9.39 7.73 -11.44
N PHE A 88 8.61 6.81 -10.87
CA PHE A 88 7.37 6.32 -11.48
C PHE A 88 6.10 6.94 -10.88
N GLY A 89 6.18 7.56 -9.71
CA GLY A 89 5.03 8.19 -9.04
C GLY A 89 3.95 7.22 -8.55
N LYS A 90 4.19 5.91 -8.65
CA LYS A 90 3.23 4.87 -8.23
C LYS A 90 3.36 4.58 -6.72
N PRO A 91 2.25 4.38 -5.99
CA PRO A 91 2.31 4.00 -4.58
C PRO A 91 3.03 2.66 -4.37
N ILE A 92 3.97 2.65 -3.43
CA ILE A 92 4.69 1.43 -3.03
C ILE A 92 4.58 1.28 -1.51
N ALA A 93 4.32 0.06 -1.04
CA ALA A 93 4.51 -0.32 0.36
C ALA A 93 5.67 -1.32 0.47
N VAL A 94 6.41 -1.27 1.57
CA VAL A 94 7.56 -2.13 1.80
C VAL A 94 7.24 -3.17 2.87
N SER A 95 7.74 -4.39 2.66
CA SER A 95 7.84 -5.42 3.70
C SER A 95 9.21 -6.09 3.66
N PHE A 96 10.15 -5.51 4.38
CA PHE A 96 11.46 -6.10 4.63
C PHE A 96 11.37 -6.90 5.93
N MET A 97 11.09 -8.19 5.75
CA MET A 97 10.71 -9.12 6.80
C MET A 97 11.93 -9.72 7.47
N ALA A 98 11.82 -9.98 8.78
CA ALA A 98 12.85 -10.59 9.62
C ALA A 98 14.14 -9.77 9.79
N GLY A 99 14.70 -9.87 11.00
CA GLY A 99 15.75 -8.97 11.47
C GLY A 99 15.22 -7.57 11.77
N GLU A 100 16.14 -6.68 12.16
CA GLU A 100 15.85 -5.27 12.32
C GLU A 100 15.97 -4.58 10.96
N LEU A 101 15.00 -3.71 10.64
CA LEU A 101 15.03 -2.91 9.42
C LEU A 101 16.27 -2.00 9.38
N GLY A 102 16.66 -1.50 10.56
CA GLY A 102 17.78 -0.59 10.77
C GLY A 102 17.39 0.87 10.56
N GLU A 103 17.94 1.75 11.40
CA GLU A 103 17.61 3.18 11.43
C GLU A 103 17.80 3.86 10.05
N GLU A 104 18.87 3.48 9.33
CA GLU A 104 19.17 4.02 8.00
C GLU A 104 18.04 3.72 7.00
N ALA A 105 17.56 2.48 6.96
CA ALA A 105 16.48 2.08 6.05
C ALA A 105 15.14 2.71 6.45
N GLU A 106 14.84 2.76 7.75
CA GLU A 106 13.66 3.42 8.28
C GLU A 106 13.61 4.89 7.90
N GLU A 107 14.72 5.60 8.05
CA GLU A 107 14.80 7.03 7.74
C GLU A 107 14.62 7.29 6.24
N ILE A 108 15.25 6.49 5.38
CA ILE A 108 15.08 6.59 3.91
C ILE A 108 13.61 6.40 3.52
N LEU A 109 12.97 5.34 4.02
CA LEU A 109 11.57 5.05 3.70
C LEU A 109 10.64 6.14 4.24
N ARG A 110 10.89 6.64 5.46
CA ARG A 110 10.13 7.71 6.09
C ARG A 110 10.23 9.01 5.31
N GLN A 111 11.43 9.43 4.91
CA GLN A 111 11.65 10.63 4.09
C GLN A 111 10.98 10.52 2.73
N ALA A 112 11.02 9.33 2.11
CA ALA A 112 10.35 9.06 0.85
C ALA A 112 8.81 8.92 0.97
N GLY A 113 8.26 8.92 2.18
CA GLY A 113 6.83 8.72 2.43
C GLY A 113 6.35 7.31 2.07
N ILE A 114 7.20 6.30 2.24
CA ILE A 114 6.93 4.90 1.92
C ILE A 114 6.58 4.16 3.21
N PRO A 115 5.35 3.62 3.33
CA PRO A 115 4.97 2.84 4.50
C PRO A 115 5.71 1.50 4.50
N SER A 116 6.35 1.17 5.62
CA SER A 116 7.03 -0.10 5.86
C SER A 116 6.28 -0.96 6.88
N PHE A 117 6.16 -2.25 6.61
CA PHE A 117 5.46 -3.21 7.47
C PHE A 117 6.26 -4.50 7.61
N PHE A 118 6.35 -5.03 8.82
CA PHE A 118 6.94 -6.37 9.03
C PHE A 118 6.13 -7.50 8.38
N ASP A 119 4.79 -7.36 8.30
CA ASP A 119 3.88 -8.35 7.70
C ASP A 119 3.48 -7.91 6.27
N PRO A 120 3.78 -8.71 5.22
CA PRO A 120 3.35 -8.44 3.85
C PRO A 120 1.83 -8.29 3.72
N ALA A 121 1.04 -9.04 4.49
CA ALA A 121 -0.41 -8.92 4.44
C ALA A 121 -0.88 -7.56 4.96
N ARG A 122 -0.16 -6.92 5.90
CA ARG A 122 -0.41 -5.52 6.30
C ARG A 122 -0.08 -4.55 5.17
N ALA A 123 1.03 -4.77 4.44
CA ALA A 123 1.39 -3.93 3.29
C ALA A 123 0.30 -3.98 2.20
N VAL A 124 -0.17 -5.18 1.85
CA VAL A 124 -1.27 -5.36 0.88
C VAL A 124 -2.56 -4.70 1.38
N ARG A 125 -2.92 -4.86 2.67
CA ARG A 125 -4.10 -4.22 3.26
C ARG A 125 -4.01 -2.69 3.21
N ALA A 126 -2.84 -2.12 3.45
CA ALA A 126 -2.62 -0.67 3.39
C ALA A 126 -2.85 -0.13 1.97
N LEU A 127 -2.29 -0.78 0.95
CA LEU A 127 -2.53 -0.39 -0.45
C LEU A 127 -3.98 -0.63 -0.89
N SER A 128 -4.63 -1.69 -0.41
CA SER A 128 -6.05 -1.95 -0.66
C SER A 128 -6.94 -0.81 -0.14
N ALA A 129 -6.53 -0.11 0.94
CA ALA A 129 -7.24 1.06 1.43
C ALA A 129 -7.11 2.26 0.47
N LEU A 130 -5.97 2.41 -0.21
CA LEU A 130 -5.78 3.44 -1.25
C LEU A 130 -6.70 3.19 -2.45
N VAL A 131 -6.86 1.94 -2.87
CA VAL A 131 -7.79 1.56 -3.95
C VAL A 131 -9.23 1.92 -3.57
N LYS A 132 -9.69 1.50 -2.38
CA LYS A 132 -11.03 1.85 -1.87
C LYS A 132 -11.23 3.35 -1.77
N TYR A 133 -10.20 4.09 -1.36
CA TYR A 133 -10.27 5.54 -1.28
C TYR A 133 -10.43 6.18 -2.67
N ALA A 134 -9.70 5.69 -3.68
CA ALA A 134 -9.85 6.14 -5.06
C ALA A 134 -11.28 5.91 -5.58
N GLU A 135 -11.83 4.70 -5.38
CA GLU A 135 -13.21 4.36 -5.74
C GLU A 135 -14.24 5.31 -5.07
N VAL A 136 -14.07 5.57 -3.77
CA VAL A 136 -14.97 6.49 -3.03
C VAL A 136 -14.86 7.93 -3.53
N ARG A 137 -13.65 8.37 -3.90
CA ARG A 137 -13.39 9.72 -4.41
C ARG A 137 -13.98 9.94 -5.80
N GLU A 138 -13.94 8.92 -6.65
CA GLU A 138 -14.49 8.96 -8.01
C GLU A 138 -16.01 8.75 -8.05
N ARG A 139 -16.59 8.21 -6.97
CA ARG A 139 -18.02 8.00 -6.86
C ARG A 139 -18.77 9.34 -6.94
N ARG A 140 -19.53 9.54 -8.02
CA ARG A 140 -20.48 10.65 -8.13
C ARG A 140 -21.50 10.58 -7.00
N ARG A 141 -21.52 11.59 -6.14
CA ARG A 141 -22.51 11.71 -5.07
C ARG A 141 -23.78 12.36 -5.61
N SER A 142 -24.91 11.71 -5.44
CA SER A 142 -26.21 12.40 -5.52
C SER A 142 -26.31 13.39 -4.35
N PRO A 143 -26.94 14.55 -4.54
CA PRO A 143 -27.25 15.44 -3.43
C PRO A 143 -28.05 14.67 -2.37
N PRO A 144 -27.84 14.97 -1.07
CA PRO A 144 -28.59 14.31 -0.03
C PRO A 144 -30.09 14.51 -0.27
N PRO A 145 -30.94 13.49 -0.02
CA PRO A 145 -32.37 13.62 -0.16
C PRO A 145 -32.85 14.81 0.69
N ARG A 146 -33.60 15.72 0.06
CA ARG A 146 -34.25 16.82 0.77
C ARG A 146 -35.48 16.27 1.45
N PHE A 147 -35.41 16.10 2.76
CA PHE A 147 -36.61 15.78 3.53
C PHE A 147 -37.41 17.05 3.80
N PRO A 148 -38.74 17.03 3.63
CA PRO A 148 -39.57 18.12 4.12
C PRO A 148 -39.33 18.31 5.63
N ARG A 149 -39.29 19.57 6.11
CA ARG A 149 -39.21 19.88 7.55
C ARG A 149 -40.53 19.43 8.22
N ILE A 150 -40.66 18.14 8.51
CA ILE A 150 -41.84 17.55 9.16
C ILE A 150 -41.83 17.72 10.69
N TRP A 151 -40.76 18.26 11.25
CA TRP A 151 -40.75 18.69 12.65
C TRP A 151 -41.34 20.10 12.78
N LYS A 152 -42.66 20.21 12.81
CA LYS A 152 -43.29 21.27 13.62
C LYS A 152 -43.24 20.78 15.07
N LYS A 153 -42.34 21.35 15.89
CA LYS A 153 -42.42 21.14 17.35
C LYS A 153 -43.84 21.52 17.78
N PRO A 154 -44.64 20.62 18.36
CA PRO A 154 -45.92 21.01 18.95
C PRO A 154 -45.61 21.90 20.15
N GLY A 155 -45.95 23.19 20.07
CA GLY A 155 -46.24 24.06 21.22
C GLY A 155 -45.18 24.28 22.30
N ARG A 156 -43.99 23.68 22.29
CA ARG A 156 -42.94 24.01 23.27
C ARG A 156 -42.10 25.15 22.73
N SER A 157 -42.45 26.37 23.15
CA SER A 157 -41.46 27.43 23.27
C SER A 157 -40.36 26.90 24.21
N TRP A 158 -39.17 26.64 23.67
CA TRP A 158 -38.02 26.47 24.54
C TRP A 158 -37.74 27.84 25.15
N LYS A 159 -38.19 28.04 26.39
CA LYS A 159 -37.69 29.14 27.20
C LYS A 159 -36.34 28.68 27.73
N ALA A 160 -35.26 29.31 27.26
CA ALA A 160 -33.96 29.17 27.89
C ALA A 160 -34.13 29.33 29.41
N PRO A 161 -33.51 28.48 30.25
CA PRO A 161 -33.53 28.72 31.69
C PRO A 161 -32.96 30.12 31.93
N ARG A 162 -33.80 31.05 32.39
CA ARG A 162 -33.34 32.35 32.89
C ARG A 162 -32.39 32.05 34.03
N LYS A 163 -31.09 32.34 33.84
CA LYS A 163 -30.17 32.42 34.97
C LYS A 163 -30.76 33.42 35.96
N LYS A 164 -31.17 32.96 37.14
CA LYS A 164 -31.46 33.88 38.24
C LYS A 164 -30.17 34.64 38.51
N ALA A 165 -30.20 35.94 38.29
CA ALA A 165 -29.16 36.82 38.76
C ALA A 165 -29.14 36.76 40.29
N GLY A 166 -28.01 36.32 40.84
CA GLY A 166 -27.47 36.70 42.16
C GLY A 166 -28.22 36.28 43.43
N SER A 167 -27.58 35.42 44.22
CA SER A 167 -27.34 35.61 45.67
C SER A 167 -26.40 34.49 46.11
N ALA A 168 -25.07 34.67 46.14
CA ALA A 168 -24.32 35.29 47.25
C ALA A 168 -24.62 34.64 48.60
N TRP A 169 -23.81 33.64 49.00
CA TRP A 169 -23.40 33.26 50.36
C TRP A 169 -22.14 32.39 50.14
N ALA A 170 -20.94 32.91 50.42
CA ALA A 170 -20.24 32.96 51.72
C ALA A 170 -19.08 31.95 51.68
#